data_AF-A0A1H6ABU9-F1
#
_entry.id   AF-A0A1H6ABU9-F1
#
_cell.length_a   1.000
_cell.length_b   1.000
_cell.length_c   1.000
_cell.angle_alpha   90.00
_cell.angle_beta   90.00
_cell.angle_gamma   90.00
#
_symmetry.space_group_name_H-M   'P 1'
#
loop_
_entity.id
_entity.type
_entity.pdbx_description
1 polymer ?
#
loop_
_entity_poly.entity_id
_entity_poly.type
_entity_poly.pdbx_seq_one_letter_code
_entity_poly.pdbx_strand_id
1 'polypeptide(L)' 'MSLDETARQLKLAVHDAQVAFDCVGLGDLERAQEHVITARAAVDAAALSLQQALHSLSPEEASAQGEQAVAALEERHSA' A
#
# COMPACT_ATOMS: atom_id res chain seq x y z
N MET A 1 5.82 -12.91 -0.94
CA MET A 1 5.87 -11.45 -1.20
C MET A 1 6.79 -10.83 -0.16
N SER A 2 7.43 -9.68 -0.46
CA SER A 2 8.34 -9.00 0.49
C SER A 2 7.67 -7.81 1.17
N LEU A 3 8.24 -7.31 2.27
CA LEU A 3 7.76 -6.09 2.92
C LEU A 3 7.88 -4.85 2.02
N ASP A 4 8.77 -4.85 1.01
CA ASP A 4 8.80 -3.81 -0.02
C ASP A 4 7.49 -3.78 -0.83
N GLU A 5 6.95 -4.95 -1.16
CA GLU A 5 5.68 -5.04 -1.88
C GLU A 5 4.52 -4.60 -1.00
N THR A 6 4.54 -4.98 0.28
CA THR A 6 3.58 -4.46 1.26
C THR A 6 3.58 -2.94 1.29
N ALA A 7 4.75 -2.32 1.43
CA ALA A 7 4.88 -0.87 1.51
C ALA A 7 4.43 -0.17 0.21
N ARG A 8 4.76 -0.75 -0.96
CA ARG A 8 4.28 -0.26 -2.26
C ARG A 8 2.76 -0.30 -2.37
N GLN A 9 2.15 -1.44 -2.06
CA GLN A 9 0.71 -1.62 -2.17
C GLN A 9 -0.05 -0.70 -1.19
N LEU A 10 0.44 -0.54 0.04
CA LEU A 10 -0.16 0.41 0.99
C LEU A 10 -0.08 1.86 0.50
N LYS A 11 1.02 2.26 -0.15
CA LYS A 11 1.15 3.61 -0.74
C LYS A 11 0.16 3.83 -1.89
N LEU A 12 -0.04 2.82 -2.74
CA LEU A 12 -1.06 2.84 -3.79
C LEU A 12 -2.47 2.92 -3.20
N ALA A 13 -2.77 2.14 -2.16
CA ALA A 13 -4.05 2.18 -1.49
C ALA A 13 -4.38 3.55 -0.91
N VAL A 14 -3.41 4.21 -0.26
CA VAL A 14 -3.58 5.57 0.28
C VAL A 14 -3.81 6.58 -0.85
N HIS A 15 -3.04 6.48 -1.94
CA HIS A 15 -3.23 7.34 -3.10
C HIS A 15 -4.64 7.19 -3.68
N ASP A 16 -5.07 5.96 -3.95
CA ASP A 16 -6.37 5.70 -4.57
C ASP A 16 -7.53 6.08 -3.64
N ALA A 17 -7.39 5.86 -2.33
CA ALA A 17 -8.37 6.33 -1.35
C ALA A 17 -8.50 7.86 -1.34
N GLN A 18 -7.39 8.59 -1.48
CA GLN A 18 -7.40 10.05 -1.57
C GLN A 18 -8.10 10.53 -2.85
N VAL A 19 -7.78 9.93 -4.00
CA VAL A 19 -8.43 10.28 -5.28
C VAL A 19 -9.92 9.97 -5.23
N ALA A 20 -10.32 8.82 -4.65
CA ALA A 20 -11.72 8.48 -4.48
C ALA A 20 -12.45 9.51 -3.60
N PHE A 21 -11.83 9.95 -2.50
CA PHE A 21 -12.39 10.98 -1.62
C PHE A 21 -12.62 12.31 -2.35
N ASP A 22 -11.64 12.76 -3.13
CA ASP A 22 -11.74 14.00 -3.91
C ASP A 22 -12.83 13.89 -4.99
N CYS A 23 -12.92 12.74 -5.69
CA CYS A 23 -13.96 12.46 -6.68
C CYS A 23 -15.38 12.52 -6.07
N VAL A 24 -15.58 12.05 -4.84
CA VAL A 24 -16.87 12.20 -4.12
C VAL A 24 -17.23 13.68 -3.97
N GLY A 25 -16.28 14.53 -3.56
CA GLY A 25 -16.49 15.98 -3.43
C GLY A 25 -16.81 16.68 -4.75
N LEU A 26 -16.33 16.13 -5.87
CA LEU A 26 -16.58 16.65 -7.22
C LEU A 26 -17.86 16.08 -7.87
N GLY A 27 -18.52 15.09 -7.26
CA GLY A 27 -19.68 14.40 -7.82
C GLY A 27 -19.35 13.36 -8.89
N ASP A 28 -18.07 13.01 -9.07
CA ASP A 28 -17.58 12.05 -10.05
C ASP A 28 -17.62 10.62 -9.46
N LEU A 29 -18.84 10.11 -9.24
CA LEU A 29 -19.06 8.90 -8.45
C LEU A 29 -18.56 7.61 -9.12
N GLU A 30 -18.56 7.55 -10.46
CA GLU A 30 -18.03 6.40 -11.19
C GLU A 30 -16.51 6.29 -10.99
N ARG A 31 -15.78 7.41 -11.12
CA ARG A 31 -14.35 7.43 -10.84
C ARG A 31 -14.04 7.23 -9.36
N ALA A 32 -14.88 7.75 -8.47
CA ALA A 32 -14.75 7.45 -7.04
C ALA A 32 -14.86 5.93 -6.78
N GLN A 33 -15.85 5.26 -7.37
CA GLN A 33 -16.03 3.81 -7.22
C GLN A 33 -14.86 3.02 -7.78
N GLU A 34 -14.34 3.40 -8.96
CA GLU A 34 -13.17 2.77 -9.56
C GLU A 34 -11.97 2.81 -8.61
N HIS A 35 -11.63 4.00 -8.10
CA HIS A 35 -10.50 4.15 -7.18
C HIS A 35 -10.74 3.46 -5.81
N VAL A 36 -11.98 3.35 -5.34
CA VAL A 36 -12.29 2.52 -4.16
C VAL A 36 -11.97 1.04 -4.43
N ILE A 37 -12.29 0.52 -5.61
CA ILE A 37 -12.02 -0.87 -5.97
C ILE A 37 -10.52 -1.11 -6.06
N THR A 38 -9.76 -0.21 -6.68
CA THR A 38 -8.30 -0.35 -6.78
C THR A 38 -7.62 -0.23 -5.41
N ALA A 39 -8.06 0.72 -4.58
CA ALA A 39 -7.57 0.86 -3.20
C ALA A 39 -7.79 -0.44 -2.41
N ARG A 40 -8.97 -1.04 -2.52
CA ARG A 40 -9.27 -2.32 -1.86
C ARG A 40 -8.37 -3.45 -2.34
N ALA A 41 -8.17 -3.57 -3.66
CA ALA A 41 -7.30 -4.60 -4.22
C ALA A 41 -5.85 -4.46 -3.71
N ALA A 42 -5.35 -3.23 -3.61
CA ALA A 42 -4.03 -2.95 -3.05
C ALA A 42 -3.94 -3.30 -1.55
N VAL A 43 -4.97 -2.97 -0.75
CA VAL A 43 -5.05 -3.39 0.67
C VAL A 43 -5.05 -4.91 0.81
N ASP A 44 -5.84 -5.62 -0.01
CA ASP A 44 -5.91 -7.08 0.02
C ASP A 44 -4.54 -7.71 -0.31
N ALA A 45 -3.82 -7.15 -1.29
CA ALA A 45 -2.45 -7.58 -1.63
C ALA A 45 -1.45 -7.31 -0.48
N ALA A 46 -1.52 -6.13 0.14
CA ALA A 46 -0.70 -5.79 1.30
C ALA A 46 -0.99 -6.72 2.49
N ALA A 47 -2.26 -7.04 2.75
CA ALA A 47 -2.67 -7.93 3.82
C ALA A 47 -2.15 -9.35 3.61
N LEU A 48 -2.21 -9.87 2.37
CA LEU A 48 -1.63 -11.17 2.04
C LEU A 48 -0.11 -11.20 2.26
N SER A 49 0.58 -10.13 1.85
CA SER A 49 2.04 -10.02 2.04
C SER A 49 2.41 -9.92 3.52
N LEU A 50 1.68 -9.14 4.33
CA LEU A 50 1.86 -9.06 5.78
C LEU A 50 1.61 -10.41 6.45
N GLN A 51 0.55 -11.10 6.06
CA GLN A 51 0.28 -12.44 6.57
C GLN A 51 1.47 -13.36 6.31
N GLN A 52 2.01 -13.39 5.09
CA GLN A 52 3.19 -14.20 4.78
C GLN A 52 4.42 -13.81 5.62
N ALA A 53 4.68 -12.52 5.78
CA ALA A 53 5.80 -12.02 6.58
C ALA A 53 5.67 -12.46 8.05
N LEU A 54 4.48 -12.35 8.65
CA LEU A 54 4.22 -12.79 10.03
C LEU A 54 4.45 -14.29 10.24
N HIS A 55 4.29 -15.11 9.20
CA HIS A 55 4.57 -16.55 9.27
C HIS A 55 6.05 -16.90 9.02
N SER A 56 6.80 -16.03 8.33
CA SER A 56 8.11 -16.38 7.77
C SER A 56 9.29 -15.65 8.41
N LEU A 57 9.04 -14.53 9.08
CA LEU A 57 10.08 -13.68 9.66
C LEU A 57 10.03 -13.74 11.19
N SER A 58 11.20 -13.70 11.82
CA SER A 58 11.30 -13.31 13.23
C SER A 58 10.92 -11.82 13.40
N PRO A 59 10.57 -11.38 14.62
CA PRO A 59 10.28 -9.97 14.89
C PRO A 59 11.41 -9.01 14.50
N GLU A 60 12.67 -9.40 14.71
CA GLU A 60 13.85 -8.60 14.37
C GLU A 60 14.02 -8.45 12.85
N GLU A 61 13.87 -9.55 12.10
CA GLU A 61 13.92 -9.53 10.63
C GLU A 61 12.76 -8.72 10.04
N ALA A 62 11.56 -8.82 10.60
CA ALA A 62 10.41 -8.05 10.17
C ALA A 62 10.61 -6.54 10.39
N SER A 63 11.21 -6.14 11.51
CA SER A 63 11.56 -4.74 11.78
C SER A 63 12.57 -4.22 10.76
N ALA A 64 13.68 -4.94 10.58
CA ALA A 64 14.75 -4.53 9.68
C ALA A 64 14.29 -4.44 8.22
N GLN A 65 13.53 -5.45 7.73
CA GLN A 65 12.98 -5.42 6.38
C GLN A 65 11.90 -4.33 6.22
N GLY A 66 11.10 -4.07 7.26
CA GLY A 66 10.10 -3.00 7.25
C GLY A 66 10.74 -1.62 7.12
N GLU A 67 11.80 -1.35 7.88
CA GLU A 67 12.57 -0.10 7.80
C GLU A 67 13.18 0.10 6.41
N GLN A 68 13.81 -0.95 5.86
CA GLN A 68 14.39 -0.92 4.52
C GLN A 68 13.34 -0.67 3.44
N ALA A 69 12.18 -1.33 3.53
CA ALA A 69 11.08 -1.18 2.59
C ALA A 69 10.55 0.27 2.54
N VAL A 70 10.45 0.93 3.69
CA VAL A 70 10.02 2.34 3.76
C VAL A 70 11.09 3.26 3.20
N ALA A 71 12.36 3.09 3.61
CA ALA A 71 13.47 3.91 3.11
C ALA A 71 13.60 3.85 1.58
N ALA A 72 13.49 2.65 1.00
CA ALA A 72 13.55 2.45 -0.46
C ALA A 72 12.43 3.19 -1.22
N LEU A 73 11.29 3.49 -0.58
CA LEU A 73 10.20 4.26 -1.20
C LEU A 73 10.43 5.77 -1.14
N GLU A 74 11.23 6.26 -0.20
CA GLU A 74 11.59 7.67 -0.05
C GLU A 74 12.69 8.06 -1.05
N GLU A 75 13.69 7.20 -1.21
CA GLU A 75 14.77 7.39 -2.19
C GLU A 75 14.24 7.47 -3.63
N ARG A 76 13.24 6.65 -3.97
CA ARG A 76 12.59 6.65 -5.29
C ARG A 76 11.78 7.91 -5.60
N HIS A 77 11.39 8.70 -4.61
CA HIS A 77 10.74 10.00 -4.83
C HIS A 77 11.73 11.15 -4.97
N SER A 78 13.01 10.91 -4.66
CA SER A 78 14.07 11.93 -4.68
C SER A 78 14.94 11.89 -5.94
N ALA A 79 14.66 10.96 -6.86
CA ALA A 79 15.36 10.75 -8.14
C ALA A 79 14.42 11.03 -9.32
#